data_AF-A0AAU5MXH9-F1
#
_entry.id   AF-A0AAU5MXH9-F1
#
_cell.length_a   1.000
_cell.length_b   1.000
_cell.length_c   1.000
_cell.angle_alpha   90.00
_cell.angle_beta   90.00
_cell.angle_gamma   90.00
#
_symmetry.space_group_name_H-M   'P 1'
#
loop_
_entity.id
_entity.type
_entity.pdbx_description
1 polymer ?
#
loop_
_entity_poly.entity_id
_entity_poly.type
_entity_poly.pdbx_seq_one_letter_code
_entity_poly.pdbx_strand_id
1 'polypeptide(L)'
;MTQLEIRRVSKITGSLVPMAVWVDSEHVGDLTSGKSFLVTVTPGLHRVECGLQQRGNKGAAQEFDVPVGRRLVVVVSPSKWNGKPSFSAEFA
;
A
#
# COMPACT_ATOMS: atom_id res chain seq x y z
N MET A 1 11.97 17.98 5.46
CA MET A 1 11.67 16.56 5.16
C MET A 1 10.48 16.16 6.01
N THR A 2 9.54 15.41 5.45
CA THR A 2 8.30 15.03 6.13
C THR A 2 8.02 13.54 5.92
N GLN A 3 7.23 12.93 6.80
CA GLN A 3 6.94 11.50 6.74
C GLN A 3 5.55 11.20 6.18
N LEU A 4 5.46 10.08 5.47
CA LEU A 4 4.22 9.46 5.02
C LEU A 4 4.14 8.07 5.66
N GLU A 5 3.07 7.83 6.43
CA GLU A 5 2.82 6.53 7.05
C GLU A 5 1.86 5.72 6.18
N ILE A 6 2.29 4.53 5.76
CA ILE A 6 1.49 3.57 5.00
C ILE A 6 1.23 2.37 5.90
N ARG A 7 -0.03 2.04 6.18
CA ARG A 7 -0.38 0.89 7.02
C ARG A 7 -1.24 -0.11 6.27
N ARG A 8 -0.89 -1.39 6.38
CA ARG A 8 -1.72 -2.49 5.89
C ARG A 8 -2.58 -3.05 7.03
N VAL A 9 -3.89 -3.03 6.87
CA VAL A 9 -4.84 -3.65 7.82
C VAL A 9 -5.10 -5.10 7.43
N SER A 10 -5.16 -5.99 8.44
CA SER A 10 -5.46 -7.42 8.24
C SER A 10 -6.97 -7.68 8.34
N LYS A 11 -7.57 -8.25 7.29
CA LYS A 11 -8.87 -8.94 7.36
C LYS A 11 -8.70 -10.32 6.70
N ILE A 12 -8.24 -11.28 7.50
CA ILE A 12 -8.26 -12.76 7.36
C ILE A 12 -8.08 -13.33 5.92
N THR A 13 -7.09 -14.24 5.76
CA THR A 13 -6.64 -15.02 4.57
C THR A 13 -5.75 -14.33 3.52
N GLY A 14 -5.93 -13.04 3.19
CA GLY A 14 -4.99 -12.32 2.30
C GLY A 14 -3.61 -12.02 2.91
N SER A 15 -3.40 -12.43 4.16
CA SER A 15 -2.30 -12.09 5.06
C SER A 15 -0.94 -12.69 4.71
N LEU A 16 -0.88 -13.71 3.86
CA LEU A 16 0.35 -14.50 3.64
C LEU A 16 1.27 -13.90 2.57
N VAL A 17 0.71 -13.14 1.62
CA VAL A 17 1.50 -12.50 0.56
C VAL A 17 1.85 -11.07 1.00
N PRO A 18 3.14 -10.69 1.05
CA PRO A 18 3.54 -9.31 1.28
C PRO A 18 2.94 -8.36 0.23
N MET A 19 2.65 -7.13 0.66
CA MET A 19 2.21 -6.06 -0.23
C MET A 19 3.42 -5.19 -0.54
N ALA A 20 3.88 -5.21 -1.78
CA ALA A 20 4.92 -4.29 -2.22
C ALA A 20 4.33 -2.88 -2.32
N VAL A 21 5.13 -1.91 -1.89
CA VAL A 21 4.76 -0.50 -1.85
C VAL A 21 5.78 0.28 -2.66
N TRP A 22 5.26 1.17 -3.50
CA TRP A 22 6.05 2.17 -4.21
C TRP A 22 5.55 3.56 -3.88
N VAL A 23 6.47 4.53 -3.88
CA VAL A 23 6.16 5.94 -3.77
C VAL A 23 6.84 6.63 -4.95
N ASP A 24 6.06 7.34 -5.76
CA ASP A 24 6.52 7.97 -7.00
C ASP A 24 7.27 6.99 -7.93
N SER A 25 6.76 5.76 -8.04
CA SER A 25 7.34 4.64 -8.78
C SER A 25 8.64 4.04 -8.21
N GLU A 26 9.17 4.52 -7.09
CA GLU A 26 10.32 3.93 -6.40
C GLU A 26 9.85 2.87 -5.39
N HIS A 27 10.47 1.68 -5.39
CA HIS A 27 10.13 0.63 -4.43
C HIS A 27 10.66 1.01 -3.05
N VAL A 28 9.77 1.13 -2.08
CA VAL A 28 10.13 1.54 -0.72
C VAL A 28 10.15 0.37 0.26
N GLY A 29 9.43 -0.71 -0.04
CA GLY A 29 9.48 -1.93 0.75
C GLY A 29 8.24 -2.82 0.62
N ASP A 30 8.26 -3.93 1.36
CA ASP A 30 7.20 -4.92 1.38
C ASP A 30 6.52 -4.96 2.75
N LEU A 31 5.20 -4.78 2.77
CA LEU A 31 4.36 -4.77 3.97
C LEU A 31 3.64 -6.11 4.18
N THR A 32 4.01 -6.81 5.24
CA THR A 32 3.21 -7.93 5.75
C THR A 32 1.93 -7.43 6.43
N SER A 33 0.99 -8.34 6.65
CA SER A 33 -0.29 -8.00 7.27
C SER A 33 -0.12 -7.34 8.65
N GLY A 34 -0.87 -6.28 8.92
CA GLY A 34 -0.86 -5.57 10.21
C GLY A 34 0.33 -4.66 10.47
N LYS A 35 1.27 -4.52 9.52
CA LYS A 35 2.45 -3.66 9.64
C LYS A 35 2.23 -2.30 8.98
N SER A 36 3.05 -1.34 9.40
CA SER A 36 3.17 -0.02 8.79
C SER A 36 4.60 0.27 8.34
N PHE A 37 4.71 1.18 7.38
CA PHE A 37 5.96 1.67 6.82
C PHE A 37 5.96 3.19 6.90
N LEU A 38 7.11 3.77 7.26
CA LEU A 38 7.32 5.21 7.26
C LEU A 38 8.30 5.55 6.14
N VAL A 39 7.86 6.41 5.22
CA VAL A 39 8.69 6.94 4.13
C VAL A 39 8.97 8.41 4.39
N THR A 40 10.23 8.81 4.23
CA THR A 40 10.60 10.23 4.20
C THR A 40 10.47 10.75 2.79
N VAL A 41 9.66 11.78 2.60
CA VAL A 41 9.38 12.42 1.31
C VAL A 41 9.60 13.93 1.37
N THR A 42 9.74 14.53 0.18
CA THR A 42 9.66 15.98 0.01
C THR A 42 8.25 16.47 0.35
N PRO A 43 8.05 17.74 0.74
CA PRO A 43 6.69 18.29 0.89
C PRO A 43 5.94 18.28 -0.44
N GLY A 44 4.69 17.81 -0.46
CA GLY A 44 3.88 17.78 -1.68
C GLY A 44 2.77 16.73 -1.67
N LEU A 45 2.35 16.34 -2.88
CA LEU A 45 1.45 15.23 -3.16
C LEU A 45 2.29 14.10 -3.76
N HIS A 46 2.16 12.89 -3.24
CA HIS A 46 2.91 11.72 -3.71
C HIS A 46 1.97 10.63 -4.20
N ARG A 47 2.38 9.92 -5.24
CA ARG A 47 1.65 8.76 -5.75
C ARG A 47 2.14 7.52 -5.02
N VAL A 48 1.26 6.93 -4.22
CA VAL A 48 1.52 5.66 -3.52
C VAL A 48 0.88 4.53 -4.29
N GLU A 49 1.65 3.48 -4.54
CA GLU A 49 1.22 2.33 -5.32
C GLU A 49 1.38 1.08 -4.47
N CYS A 50 0.36 0.23 -4.43
CA CYS A 50 0.30 -0.93 -3.55
C CYS A 50 -0.12 -2.15 -4.36
N GLY A 51 0.69 -3.21 -4.36
CA GLY A 51 0.39 -4.45 -5.05
C GLY A 51 0.71 -5.68 -4.20
N LEU A 52 -0.11 -6.73 -4.27
CA LEU A 52 0.31 -8.02 -3.71
C LEU A 52 1.45 -8.57 -4.55
N GLN A 53 2.55 -8.94 -3.89
CA GLN A 53 3.79 -9.35 -4.55
C GLN A 53 3.58 -10.66 -5.33
N GLN A 54 3.19 -10.56 -6.60
CA GLN A 54 3.53 -11.56 -7.61
C GLN A 54 4.84 -11.08 -8.24
N ARG A 55 5.97 -11.62 -7.75
CA ARG A 55 7.36 -11.31 -8.17
C ARG A 55 7.51 -10.25 -9.27
N GLY A 56 7.92 -9.03 -8.89
CA GLY A 56 8.46 -8.03 -9.82
C GLY A 56 7.46 -7.39 -10.80
N ASN A 57 6.16 -7.63 -10.68
CA ASN A 57 5.16 -7.05 -11.58
C ASN A 57 4.30 -5.97 -10.88
N LYS A 58 4.43 -4.72 -11.32
CA LYS A 58 3.61 -3.57 -10.90
C LYS A 58 2.23 -3.55 -11.56
N GLY A 59 1.97 -4.38 -12.58
CA GLY A 59 0.77 -4.34 -13.42
C GLY A 59 -0.57 -4.61 -12.72
N ALA A 60 -0.57 -4.99 -11.44
CA ALA A 60 -1.77 -5.13 -10.62
C ALA A 60 -1.76 -4.23 -9.36
N ALA A 61 -0.87 -3.24 -9.30
CA ALA A 61 -0.81 -2.30 -8.20
C ALA A 61 -1.99 -1.31 -8.26
N GLN A 62 -2.58 -1.02 -7.10
CA GLN A 62 -3.55 0.05 -6.91
C GLN A 62 -2.81 1.32 -6.53
N GLU A 63 -3.26 2.44 -7.08
CA GLU A 63 -2.59 3.74 -6.91
C GLU A 63 -3.46 4.72 -6.13
N PHE A 64 -2.82 5.55 -5.33
CA PHE A 64 -3.44 6.52 -4.45
C PHE A 64 -2.60 7.79 -4.39
N ASP A 65 -3.24 8.95 -4.54
CA ASP A 65 -2.57 10.24 -4.31
C ASP A 65 -2.67 10.61 -2.83
N VAL A 66 -1.51 10.78 -2.19
CA VAL A 66 -1.43 10.98 -0.74
C VAL A 66 -0.73 12.31 -0.44
N PRO A 67 -1.43 13.27 0.20
CA PRO A 67 -0.81 14.47 0.71
C PRO A 67 0.15 14.15 1.85
N VAL A 68 1.29 14.81 1.87
CA VAL A 68 2.27 14.68 2.96
C VAL A 68 1.67 15.02 4.32
N GLY A 69 2.07 14.29 5.37
CA GLY A 69 1.57 14.46 6.74
C GLY A 69 0.24 13.76 7.01
N ARG A 70 -0.34 13.08 6.00
CA ARG A 70 -1.47 12.17 6.16
C ARG A 70 -1.00 10.73 6.32
N ARG A 71 -1.83 9.93 6.97
CA ARG A 71 -1.66 8.48 7.03
C ARG A 71 -2.51 7.81 5.95
N LEU A 72 -1.89 6.96 5.13
CA LEU A 72 -2.59 6.07 4.22
C LEU A 72 -2.84 4.72 4.90
N VAL A 73 -4.11 4.36 5.09
CA VAL A 73 -4.52 3.04 5.60
C VAL A 73 -5.05 2.20 4.45
N VAL A 74 -4.33 1.14 4.11
CA VAL A 74 -4.67 0.20 3.03
C VAL A 74 -5.28 -1.06 3.62
N VAL A 75 -6.51 -1.37 3.22
CA VAL A 75 -7.19 -2.63 3.55
C VAL A 75 -7.13 -3.54 2.35
N VAL A 76 -6.59 -4.74 2.54
CA VAL A 76 -6.55 -5.77 1.50
C VAL A 76 -7.58 -6.85 1.83
N SER A 77 -8.54 -7.05 0.93
CA SER A 77 -9.54 -8.11 1.05
C SER A 77 -9.45 -9.06 -0.14
N PRO A 78 -9.57 -10.38 0.04
CA PRO A 78 -9.80 -11.28 -1.09
C PRO A 78 -11.18 -10.96 -1.69
N SER A 79 -11.25 -10.57 -2.96
CA SER A 79 -12.57 -10.44 -3.59
C SER A 79 -13.22 -11.82 -3.66
N LYS A 80 -14.49 -11.89 -3.21
CA LYS A 80 -15.30 -13.12 -3.25
C LYS A 80 -15.66 -13.56 -4.67
N TRP A 81 -15.51 -12.69 -5.68
CA TRP A 81 -16.07 -12.93 -7.01
C TRP A 81 -15.03 -13.45 -8.02
N ASN A 82 -13.74 -13.21 -7.81
CA ASN A 82 -12.70 -13.57 -8.78
C ASN A 82 -11.34 -13.93 -8.18
N GLY A 83 -11.22 -14.04 -6.85
CA GLY A 83 -9.96 -14.38 -6.17
C GLY A 83 -8.86 -13.33 -6.28
N LYS A 84 -9.11 -12.20 -6.97
CA LYS A 84 -8.18 -11.07 -7.02
C LYS A 84 -8.26 -10.27 -5.71
N PRO A 85 -7.16 -9.77 -5.16
CA PRO A 85 -7.24 -8.86 -4.02
C PRO A 85 -7.92 -7.55 -4.43
N SER A 86 -8.77 -7.02 -3.56
CA SER A 86 -9.28 -5.66 -3.64
C SER A 86 -8.60 -4.79 -2.58
N PHE A 87 -8.27 -3.56 -2.94
CA PHE A 87 -7.67 -2.57 -2.07
C PHE A 87 -8.66 -1.45 -1.80
N SER A 88 -8.81 -1.06 -0.53
CA SER A 88 -9.44 0.20 -0.16
C SER A 88 -8.46 1.04 0.63
N ALA A 89 -8.53 2.35 0.43
CA ALA A 89 -7.68 3.32 1.13
C ALA A 89 -8.54 4.29 1.93
N GLU A 90 -8.08 4.61 3.13
CA GLU A 90 -8.63 5.65 3.98
C GLU A 90 -7.51 6.58 4.45
N PHE A 91 -7.80 7.87 4.48
CA PHE A 91 -6.92 8.89 5.03
C PHE A 91 -7.29 9.14 6.49
N ALA A 92 -6.33 8.96 7.39
CA ALA A 92 -6.45 9.33 8.80
C ALA A 92 -5.58 10.54 9.13
#